data_AF-A0AAE9F1T4-F1
#
_entry.id   AF-A0AAE9F1T4-F1
#
_cell.length_a   1.000
_cell.length_b   1.000
_cell.length_c   1.000
_cell.angle_alpha   90.00
_cell.angle_beta   90.00
_cell.angle_gamma   90.00
#
_symmetry.space_group_name_H-M   'P 1'
#
loop_
_entity.id
_entity.type
_entity.pdbx_description
1 polymer ?
#
loop_
_entity_poly.entity_id
_entity_poly.type
_entity_poly.pdbx_seq_one_letter_code
_entity_poly.pdbx_strand_id
1 'polypeptide(L)'
;MDEDSLLLDDSDSPEDVQKRVFSLVKLLAAGEVPELTERDVENVEETLKKAQNGLKLAKKSMLTDEDILKVENLNFLSPNPNLVKSNVKRSKVPSFSSLDELDYEESLDGLEIDEDDDDLASKKEKGEPQSFLESPEAPSPHKKRKNTGLKIMENRLERKSVKADESDVIFLSSDSDSSDDMPQKRQKIVFDTRKSVKQEELGSEGDDEDDELGNVSRANFLKKLTKDEPYLKLRASQLKCTSSKVGLTYPLGVTYDSPTETWFVTNIPHHLEGDGVPGESKVLKIYTGSDRRRSKYTDIEDSLLDNPSAITIYKDGSMVAVLCSDVYNRPSIRLINFRRDDRVSNFCSWKYTELDFNYPARGLARSKGGNLITTDRPAQQHPRLRIFSKKSGTAEQLTFQLKNADIPCFIAASDDTVVITDLGAVQTVMLIRLDDSDWKRTKYEMLRIISTAGVSCSAEEMLNNKYFLYVSGAQIDRNKNILIADAKNHHFKLFSPGMKFVSRVSTDFPVPYVSSFHVNQHGECLILSTRETSKVHFAKLTSTNRLERHIKSGCGKRVGAKTLLSSSRRRQTYKNGI
;
A
#
# COMPACT_ATOMS: atom_id res chain seq x y z
N MET A 1 -27.65 -67.99 -7.43
CA MET A 1 -26.24 -67.97 -7.02
C MET A 1 -25.42 -67.97 -8.28
N ASP A 2 -24.75 -66.91 -8.71
CA ASP A 2 -24.49 -65.62 -8.05
C ASP A 2 -24.47 -64.51 -9.12
N GLU A 3 -25.19 -63.44 -8.82
CA GLU A 3 -25.10 -62.14 -9.48
C GLU A 3 -23.95 -61.39 -8.80
N ASP A 4 -22.79 -61.27 -9.44
CA ASP A 4 -21.71 -60.38 -8.99
C ASP A 4 -20.74 -60.08 -10.15
N SER A 5 -21.29 -59.65 -11.27
CA SER A 5 -20.50 -59.05 -12.36
C SER A 5 -21.20 -57.77 -12.83
N LEU A 6 -21.35 -56.83 -11.89
CA LEU A 6 -21.82 -55.47 -12.13
C LEU A 6 -20.62 -54.50 -12.05
N LEU A 7 -20.31 -53.91 -13.21
CA LEU A 7 -19.92 -52.51 -13.39
C LEU A 7 -18.66 -52.03 -12.63
N LEU A 8 -17.48 -52.38 -13.16
CA LEU A 8 -16.33 -51.48 -13.08
C LEU A 8 -16.54 -50.40 -14.15
N ASP A 9 -16.88 -49.20 -13.69
CA ASP A 9 -16.94 -48.01 -14.52
C ASP A 9 -15.49 -47.58 -14.84
N ASP A 10 -14.95 -48.07 -15.96
CA ASP A 10 -13.66 -47.64 -16.53
C ASP A 10 -13.79 -46.23 -17.15
N SER A 11 -14.32 -45.28 -16.38
CA SER A 11 -14.38 -43.88 -16.77
C SER A 11 -13.05 -43.21 -16.39
N ASP A 12 -12.20 -42.97 -17.41
CA ASP A 12 -10.98 -42.17 -17.26
C ASP A 12 -11.32 -40.86 -16.52
N SER A 13 -10.52 -40.50 -15.51
CA SER A 13 -10.78 -39.27 -14.76
C SER A 13 -10.70 -38.04 -15.69
N PRO A 14 -11.43 -36.95 -15.41
CA PRO A 14 -11.40 -35.75 -16.25
C PRO A 14 -9.99 -35.18 -16.47
N GLU A 15 -9.09 -35.35 -15.49
CA GLU A 15 -7.70 -34.93 -15.60
C GLU A 15 -6.88 -35.84 -16.52
N ASP A 16 -7.18 -37.14 -16.55
CA ASP A 16 -6.50 -38.11 -17.42
C ASP A 16 -6.94 -37.96 -18.87
N VAL A 17 -8.24 -37.72 -19.11
CA VAL A 17 -8.77 -37.35 -20.43
C VAL A 17 -8.11 -36.05 -20.91
N GLN A 18 -8.01 -35.04 -20.04
CA GLN A 18 -7.38 -33.76 -20.41
C GLN A 18 -5.89 -33.92 -20.78
N LYS A 19 -5.11 -34.67 -20.00
CA LYS A 19 -3.70 -34.95 -20.31
C LYS A 19 -3.55 -35.73 -21.61
N ARG A 20 -4.42 -36.72 -21.85
CA ARG A 20 -4.40 -37.53 -23.08
C ARG A 20 -4.71 -36.66 -24.31
N VAL A 21 -5.74 -35.81 -24.24
CA VAL A 21 -6.10 -34.86 -25.31
C VAL A 21 -4.96 -33.88 -25.61
N PHE A 22 -4.30 -33.30 -24.59
CA PHE A 22 -3.17 -32.40 -24.82
C PHE A 22 -1.97 -33.08 -25.48
N SER A 23 -1.68 -34.33 -25.10
CA SER A 23 -0.62 -35.12 -25.73
C SER A 23 -0.92 -35.38 -27.21
N LEU A 24 -2.16 -35.76 -27.53
CA LEU A 24 -2.60 -36.02 -28.90
C LEU A 24 -2.56 -34.77 -29.79
N VAL A 25 -3.05 -33.63 -29.29
CA VAL A 25 -2.99 -32.35 -30.03
C VAL A 25 -1.55 -31.94 -30.30
N LYS A 26 -0.61 -32.20 -29.39
CA LYS A 26 0.82 -31.90 -29.57
C LYS A 26 1.45 -32.77 -30.66
N LEU A 27 1.11 -34.06 -30.71
CA LEU A 27 1.57 -34.98 -31.76
C LEU A 27 1.02 -34.57 -33.14
N LEU A 28 -0.29 -34.27 -33.22
CA LEU A 28 -0.93 -33.80 -34.44
C LEU A 28 -0.34 -32.47 -34.93
N ALA A 29 -0.02 -31.53 -34.02
CA ALA A 29 0.64 -30.27 -34.36
C ALA A 29 2.09 -30.44 -34.85
N ALA A 30 2.77 -31.53 -34.47
CA ALA A 30 4.08 -31.90 -34.96
C ALA A 30 4.03 -32.59 -36.35
N GLY A 31 2.83 -32.81 -36.91
CA GLY A 31 2.63 -33.51 -38.18
C GLY A 31 2.67 -35.03 -38.05
N GLU A 32 2.65 -35.57 -36.83
CA GLU A 32 2.60 -37.00 -36.57
C GLU A 32 1.14 -37.47 -36.56
N VAL A 33 0.86 -38.63 -37.15
CA VAL A 33 -0.49 -39.23 -37.20
C VAL A 33 -0.52 -40.45 -36.28
N PRO A 34 -0.90 -40.30 -35.00
CA PRO A 34 -1.04 -41.42 -34.08
C PRO A 34 -2.26 -42.29 -34.44
N GLU A 35 -2.22 -43.58 -34.08
CA GLU A 35 -3.43 -44.41 -34.07
C GLU A 35 -4.35 -43.93 -32.95
N LEU A 36 -5.58 -43.55 -33.29
CA LEU A 36 -6.57 -42.97 -32.37
C LEU A 36 -7.78 -43.89 -32.23
N THR A 37 -8.32 -43.98 -31.02
CA THR A 37 -9.62 -44.62 -30.79
C THR A 37 -10.77 -43.66 -31.11
N GLU A 38 -11.98 -44.16 -31.37
CA GLU A 38 -13.17 -43.32 -31.60
C GLU A 38 -13.42 -42.33 -30.44
N ARG A 39 -13.17 -42.78 -29.20
CA ARG A 39 -13.34 -41.96 -27.99
C ARG A 39 -12.27 -40.87 -27.87
N ASP A 40 -11.04 -41.12 -28.34
CA ASP A 40 -9.99 -40.10 -28.41
C ASP A 40 -10.34 -39.03 -29.47
N VAL A 41 -10.87 -39.44 -30.61
CA VAL A 41 -11.34 -38.52 -31.66
C VAL A 41 -12.45 -37.64 -31.13
N GLU A 42 -13.47 -38.21 -30.48
CA GLU A 42 -14.61 -37.47 -29.91
C GLU A 42 -14.15 -36.45 -28.85
N ASN A 43 -13.24 -36.84 -27.95
CA ASN A 43 -12.70 -35.95 -26.92
C ASN A 43 -11.86 -34.79 -27.50
N VAL A 44 -11.07 -35.07 -28.55
CA VAL A 44 -10.27 -34.04 -29.24
C VAL A 44 -11.20 -33.08 -30.01
N GLU A 45 -12.21 -33.60 -30.71
CA GLU A 45 -13.20 -32.80 -31.43
C GLU A 45 -14.02 -31.91 -30.49
N GLU A 46 -14.47 -32.43 -29.34
CA GLU A 46 -15.21 -31.67 -28.35
C GLU A 46 -14.32 -30.56 -27.74
N THR A 47 -13.05 -30.86 -27.47
CA THR A 47 -12.07 -29.89 -26.95
C THR A 47 -11.77 -28.80 -27.98
N LEU A 48 -11.61 -29.16 -29.26
CA LEU A 48 -11.45 -28.20 -30.36
C LEU A 48 -12.69 -27.32 -30.51
N LYS A 49 -13.89 -27.88 -30.38
CA LYS A 49 -15.15 -27.12 -30.42
C LYS A 49 -15.26 -26.14 -29.24
N LYS A 50 -14.87 -26.55 -28.03
CA LYS A 50 -14.78 -25.68 -26.84
C LYS A 50 -13.76 -24.56 -27.04
N ALA A 51 -12.58 -24.89 -27.57
CA ALA A 51 -11.53 -23.91 -27.89
C ALA A 51 -11.95 -22.93 -28.99
N GLN A 52 -12.62 -23.40 -30.05
CA GLN A 52 -13.18 -22.56 -31.11
C GLN A 52 -14.28 -21.63 -30.59
N ASN A 53 -15.14 -22.12 -29.70
CA ASN A 53 -16.15 -21.28 -29.04
C ASN A 53 -15.51 -20.22 -28.14
N GLY A 54 -14.49 -20.60 -27.35
CA GLY A 54 -13.68 -19.67 -26.55
C GLY A 54 -12.98 -18.62 -27.43
N LEU A 55 -12.42 -19.03 -28.57
CA LEU A 55 -11.80 -18.13 -29.54
C LEU A 55 -12.83 -17.23 -30.23
N LYS A 56 -14.04 -17.72 -30.51
CA LYS A 56 -15.15 -16.92 -31.08
C LYS A 56 -15.64 -15.87 -30.08
N LEU A 57 -15.70 -16.21 -28.79
CA LEU A 57 -15.97 -15.27 -27.69
C LEU A 57 -14.83 -14.24 -27.56
N ALA A 58 -13.57 -14.69 -27.60
CA ALA A 58 -12.40 -13.83 -27.56
C ALA A 58 -12.35 -12.87 -28.76
N LYS A 59 -12.69 -13.34 -29.97
CA LYS A 59 -12.83 -12.53 -31.18
C LYS A 59 -13.99 -11.55 -31.11
N LYS A 60 -15.11 -11.91 -30.46
CA LYS A 60 -16.20 -10.97 -30.16
C LYS A 60 -15.82 -9.91 -29.12
N SER A 61 -14.81 -10.20 -28.28
CA SER A 61 -14.23 -9.23 -27.34
C SER A 61 -12.97 -8.54 -27.87
N MET A 62 -12.45 -8.94 -29.04
CA MET A 62 -11.40 -8.21 -29.73
C MET A 62 -12.02 -6.96 -30.32
N LEU A 63 -11.53 -5.80 -29.90
CA LEU A 63 -11.89 -4.52 -30.48
C LEU A 63 -11.36 -4.48 -31.92
N THR A 64 -12.24 -4.24 -32.89
CA THR A 64 -11.81 -3.90 -34.25
C THR A 64 -11.36 -2.45 -34.32
N ASP A 65 -10.56 -2.06 -35.32
CA ASP A 65 -10.13 -0.66 -35.49
C ASP A 65 -11.34 0.29 -35.65
N GLU A 66 -12.45 -0.21 -36.21
CA GLU A 66 -13.72 0.52 -36.26
C GLU A 66 -14.46 0.57 -34.91
N ASP A 67 -14.32 -0.45 -34.06
CA ASP A 67 -14.84 -0.43 -32.68
C ASP A 67 -14.01 0.50 -31.78
N ILE A 68 -12.70 0.64 -32.04
CA ILE A 68 -11.82 1.63 -31.39
C ILE A 68 -12.23 3.05 -31.79
N LEU A 69 -12.69 3.24 -33.03
CA LEU A 69 -13.14 4.54 -33.55
C LEU A 69 -14.60 4.89 -33.22
N LYS A 70 -15.46 3.91 -32.88
CA LYS A 70 -16.86 4.14 -32.45
C LYS A 70 -17.03 4.42 -30.95
N VAL A 71 -15.94 4.55 -30.21
CA VAL A 71 -15.92 4.92 -28.80
C VAL A 71 -16.00 6.44 -28.64
N GLU A 72 -17.05 7.07 -29.21
CA GLU A 72 -17.37 8.47 -28.92
C GLU A 72 -18.13 8.63 -27.57
N ASN A 73 -18.24 7.57 -26.76
CA ASN A 73 -18.87 7.60 -25.44
C ASN A 73 -18.06 6.97 -24.30
N LEU A 74 -16.77 6.68 -24.51
CA LEU A 74 -15.82 6.47 -23.39
C LEU A 74 -14.69 7.48 -23.57
N ASN A 75 -14.85 8.65 -22.98
CA ASN A 75 -13.75 9.61 -22.82
C ASN A 75 -12.75 9.06 -21.80
N PHE A 76 -11.91 8.13 -22.25
CA PHE A 76 -10.54 7.98 -21.77
C PHE A 76 -9.67 8.88 -22.65
N LEU A 77 -8.85 9.70 -22.00
CA LEU A 77 -7.91 10.70 -22.52
C LEU A 77 -8.35 12.16 -22.33
N SER A 78 -7.36 12.92 -21.86
CA SER A 78 -7.31 14.32 -21.46
C SER A 78 -7.58 15.28 -22.62
N PRO A 79 -7.84 16.57 -22.32
CA PRO A 79 -8.26 17.55 -23.31
C PRO A 79 -7.14 17.90 -24.28
N ASN A 80 -7.52 17.92 -25.55
CA ASN A 80 -6.80 18.48 -26.69
C ASN A 80 -6.27 19.90 -26.37
N PRO A 81 -4.95 20.12 -26.25
CA PRO A 81 -4.38 21.42 -25.95
C PRO A 81 -4.04 22.13 -27.25
N ASN A 82 -5.04 22.52 -28.05
CA ASN A 82 -4.83 23.41 -29.20
C ASN A 82 -6.15 24.04 -29.65
N LEU A 83 -6.66 24.96 -28.84
CA LEU A 83 -7.61 26.00 -29.29
C LEU A 83 -7.48 27.23 -28.37
N VAL A 84 -6.31 27.86 -28.38
CA VAL A 84 -6.26 29.31 -28.22
C VAL A 84 -5.68 29.87 -29.50
N LYS A 85 -6.53 30.62 -30.20
CA LYS A 85 -6.23 31.31 -31.43
C LYS A 85 -5.12 32.34 -31.19
N SER A 86 -4.02 32.22 -31.93
CA SER A 86 -3.29 33.40 -32.40
C SER A 86 -3.14 33.27 -33.92
N ASN A 87 -3.74 34.21 -34.63
CA ASN A 87 -3.62 34.36 -36.07
C ASN A 87 -2.14 34.46 -36.47
N VAL A 88 -1.65 33.63 -37.39
CA VAL A 88 -0.82 33.99 -38.58
C VAL A 88 -0.80 32.78 -39.53
N LYS A 89 -0.69 33.05 -40.84
CA LYS A 89 -1.08 32.25 -42.01
C LYS A 89 -0.03 31.24 -42.51
N ARG A 90 -0.55 30.13 -43.12
CA ARG A 90 -0.06 29.34 -44.31
C ARG A 90 1.30 28.62 -44.16
N SER A 91 1.59 27.42 -44.71
CA SER A 91 0.96 26.51 -45.68
C SER A 91 1.69 25.15 -45.78
N LYS A 92 0.95 24.11 -46.24
CA LYS A 92 1.34 22.90 -47.04
C LYS A 92 2.29 21.81 -46.47
N VAL A 93 1.76 20.58 -46.52
CA VAL A 93 2.26 19.18 -46.28
C VAL A 93 3.00 18.63 -47.55
N PRO A 94 3.73 17.47 -47.65
CA PRO A 94 4.05 16.34 -46.71
C PRO A 94 5.53 15.84 -46.65
N SER A 95 5.87 14.95 -45.69
CA SER A 95 6.36 13.55 -45.92
C SER A 95 6.98 12.89 -44.67
N PHE A 96 7.04 11.55 -44.72
CA PHE A 96 7.29 10.52 -43.70
C PHE A 96 8.72 10.45 -43.10
N SER A 97 8.79 9.95 -41.86
CA SER A 97 9.59 8.79 -41.35
C SER A 97 10.40 9.01 -40.06
N SER A 98 10.58 7.89 -39.33
CA SER A 98 11.26 7.62 -38.03
C SER A 98 10.62 8.24 -36.78
N LEU A 99 9.99 7.43 -35.90
CA LEU A 99 10.59 6.70 -34.76
C LEU A 99 11.33 7.65 -33.83
N ASP A 100 10.71 8.00 -32.69
CA ASP A 100 11.43 8.52 -31.52
C ASP A 100 10.68 8.23 -30.21
N GLU A 101 11.50 8.10 -29.19
CA GLU A 101 11.36 7.49 -27.87
C GLU A 101 10.40 8.22 -26.91
N LEU A 102 9.85 7.45 -25.96
CA LEU A 102 9.00 7.96 -24.88
C LEU A 102 9.85 8.52 -23.74
N ASP A 103 10.09 9.82 -23.76
CA ASP A 103 10.60 10.56 -22.59
C ASP A 103 9.44 11.23 -21.83
N TYR A 104 9.31 10.85 -20.56
CA TYR A 104 8.54 11.55 -19.54
C TYR A 104 9.41 12.68 -18.99
N GLU A 105 9.28 13.88 -19.54
CA GLU A 105 9.76 15.11 -18.90
C GLU A 105 8.61 15.87 -18.25
N GLU A 106 8.73 16.10 -16.94
CA GLU A 106 7.93 17.06 -16.19
C GLU A 106 8.85 18.26 -15.86
N SER A 107 8.89 19.18 -16.81
CA SER A 107 9.15 20.63 -16.72
C SER A 107 10.15 21.15 -15.68
N LEU A 108 11.40 21.34 -16.12
CA LEU A 108 12.18 22.55 -15.84
C LEU A 108 11.59 23.68 -16.70
N ASP A 109 11.32 24.85 -16.12
CA ASP A 109 11.77 26.12 -16.69
C ASP A 109 11.42 27.35 -15.84
N GLY A 110 12.38 28.28 -15.84
CA GLY A 110 12.13 29.70 -15.60
C GLY A 110 13.17 30.40 -14.72
N LEU A 111 14.34 30.74 -15.28
CA LEU A 111 15.03 32.01 -14.98
C LEU A 111 15.98 32.33 -16.16
N GLU A 112 15.56 33.29 -16.98
CA GLU A 112 16.40 33.97 -17.97
C GLU A 112 17.43 34.85 -17.24
N ILE A 113 18.68 34.79 -17.72
CA ILE A 113 19.78 35.68 -17.33
C ILE A 113 19.89 36.71 -18.46
N ASP A 114 19.78 37.98 -18.11
CA ASP A 114 20.21 39.09 -18.96
C ASP A 114 21.74 39.15 -18.93
N GLU A 115 22.37 38.94 -20.08
CA GLU A 115 23.79 39.25 -20.32
C GLU A 115 23.87 40.69 -20.85
N ASP A 116 24.52 41.58 -20.09
CA ASP A 116 25.14 42.79 -20.62
C ASP A 116 26.66 42.64 -20.49
N ASP A 117 27.34 42.87 -21.62
CA ASP A 117 28.78 42.96 -21.81
C ASP A 117 29.41 44.06 -20.93
N ASP A 118 30.62 43.80 -20.40
CA ASP A 118 31.74 44.75 -20.48
C ASP A 118 33.07 44.16 -19.98
N ASP A 119 34.00 44.14 -20.93
CA ASP A 119 35.43 44.45 -20.89
C ASP A 119 36.52 43.62 -20.14
N LEU A 120 37.55 43.39 -20.96
CA LEU A 120 38.85 42.77 -20.73
C LEU A 120 39.79 43.61 -19.82
N ALA A 121 40.67 42.90 -19.10
CA ALA A 121 42.14 42.94 -19.27
C ALA A 121 42.99 43.06 -17.97
N SER A 122 43.68 41.95 -17.68
CA SER A 122 45.15 41.88 -17.46
C SER A 122 45.81 42.27 -16.11
N LYS A 123 46.77 41.39 -15.75
CA LYS A 123 48.07 41.60 -15.04
C LYS A 123 48.24 41.11 -13.59
N LYS A 124 48.99 40.00 -13.52
CA LYS A 124 50.31 39.79 -12.86
C LYS A 124 50.43 39.75 -11.31
N GLU A 125 50.80 38.54 -10.85
CA GLU A 125 52.10 38.19 -10.23
C GLU A 125 52.52 38.88 -8.91
N LYS A 126 52.63 38.09 -7.81
CA LYS A 126 53.89 37.67 -7.13
C LYS A 126 53.75 37.45 -5.60
N GLY A 127 54.26 36.30 -5.15
CA GLY A 127 55.29 36.24 -4.09
C GLY A 127 54.86 35.86 -2.68
N GLU A 128 55.18 34.62 -2.28
CA GLU A 128 55.48 34.26 -0.88
C GLU A 128 56.78 34.95 -0.39
N PRO A 129 57.09 34.95 0.93
CA PRO A 129 57.90 33.84 1.48
C PRO A 129 57.67 33.44 2.97
N GLN A 130 57.92 32.14 3.23
CA GLN A 130 58.68 31.47 4.32
C GLN A 130 58.48 31.76 5.82
N SER A 131 58.33 30.68 6.62
CA SER A 131 59.28 30.12 7.63
C SER A 131 58.53 29.34 8.74
N PHE A 132 58.74 28.02 8.89
CA PHE A 132 59.71 27.30 9.77
C PHE A 132 59.37 27.31 11.28
N LEU A 133 58.97 26.15 11.83
CA LEU A 133 59.48 25.58 13.09
C LEU A 133 58.96 24.14 13.32
N GLU A 134 59.87 23.29 13.81
CA GLU A 134 59.81 21.83 13.97
C GLU A 134 59.07 21.35 15.25
N SER A 135 58.48 20.13 15.14
CA SER A 135 58.41 18.92 16.00
C SER A 135 58.98 18.94 17.45
N PRO A 136 58.62 18.00 18.40
CA PRO A 136 58.51 16.54 18.14
C PRO A 136 57.58 15.63 19.01
N GLU A 137 57.33 14.44 18.43
CA GLU A 137 57.28 13.04 18.93
C GLU A 137 56.66 12.59 20.29
N ALA A 138 55.67 11.70 20.15
CA ALA A 138 55.37 10.37 20.75
C ALA A 138 56.06 9.87 22.06
N PRO A 139 55.45 8.89 22.77
CA PRO A 139 55.72 7.48 22.39
C PRO A 139 54.54 6.49 22.58
N SER A 140 54.62 5.39 21.83
CA SER A 140 53.93 4.11 22.11
C SER A 140 54.81 3.19 22.97
N PRO A 141 54.29 2.05 23.47
CA PRO A 141 54.96 0.81 23.09
C PRO A 141 54.04 -0.41 22.84
N HIS A 142 54.44 -1.19 21.84
CA HIS A 142 54.00 -2.54 21.50
C HIS A 142 54.28 -3.62 22.57
N LYS A 143 53.51 -4.73 22.51
CA LYS A 143 54.09 -6.09 22.56
C LYS A 143 53.25 -7.10 21.74
N LYS A 144 53.92 -8.18 21.36
CA LYS A 144 53.75 -8.98 20.13
C LYS A 144 53.15 -10.38 20.38
N ARG A 145 52.58 -10.92 19.29
CA ARG A 145 52.63 -12.32 18.77
C ARG A 145 51.74 -13.40 19.42
N LYS A 146 50.96 -14.10 18.58
CA LYS A 146 51.38 -15.37 17.91
C LYS A 146 50.38 -15.81 16.82
N ASN A 147 50.92 -16.21 15.68
CA ASN A 147 50.27 -17.00 14.63
C ASN A 147 50.28 -18.48 15.03
N THR A 148 49.19 -19.19 14.73
CA THR A 148 49.19 -20.61 14.32
C THR A 148 47.97 -20.84 13.42
N GLY A 149 48.19 -21.19 12.16
CA GLY A 149 47.17 -21.81 11.32
C GLY A 149 47.14 -23.32 11.57
N LEU A 150 45.96 -23.94 11.40
CA LEU A 150 45.76 -25.26 10.80
C LEU A 150 44.31 -25.74 10.95
N LYS A 151 43.84 -26.37 9.86
CA LYS A 151 42.84 -27.44 9.74
C LYS A 151 41.34 -27.09 9.68
N ILE A 152 40.90 -27.02 8.42
CA ILE A 152 39.84 -27.84 7.82
C ILE A 152 39.34 -28.96 8.75
N MET A 153 38.04 -28.91 9.06
CA MET A 153 37.24 -30.09 9.38
C MET A 153 35.89 -29.93 8.67
N GLU A 154 35.76 -30.63 7.55
CA GLU A 154 34.47 -31.11 7.07
C GLU A 154 33.87 -32.01 8.14
N ASN A 155 32.64 -31.74 8.55
CA ASN A 155 31.80 -32.75 9.18
C ASN A 155 30.49 -32.85 8.40
N ARG A 156 30.55 -33.80 7.47
CA ARG A 156 29.44 -34.45 6.79
C ARG A 156 28.71 -35.32 7.83
N LEU A 157 27.48 -34.96 8.15
CA LEU A 157 26.55 -35.85 8.84
C LEU A 157 25.29 -35.99 7.99
N GLU A 158 25.25 -37.10 7.27
CA GLU A 158 24.12 -37.61 6.52
C GLU A 158 23.12 -38.33 7.44
N ARG A 159 21.83 -38.21 7.06
CA ARG A 159 20.65 -39.03 7.41
C ARG A 159 19.95 -38.77 8.75
N LYS A 160 18.69 -38.30 8.69
CA LYS A 160 17.52 -39.19 8.50
C LYS A 160 16.25 -38.40 8.18
N SER A 161 15.55 -38.91 7.17
CA SER A 161 14.17 -38.62 6.79
C SER A 161 13.19 -38.95 7.92
N VAL A 162 12.24 -38.06 8.19
CA VAL A 162 10.95 -38.42 8.79
C VAL A 162 9.85 -37.71 8.01
N LYS A 163 9.03 -38.51 7.32
CA LYS A 163 7.69 -38.13 6.87
C LYS A 163 6.77 -38.16 8.09
N ALA A 164 5.88 -37.19 8.20
CA ALA A 164 4.60 -37.33 8.88
C ALA A 164 3.63 -36.33 8.24
N ASP A 165 2.80 -36.88 7.34
CA ASP A 165 1.44 -36.37 7.13
C ASP A 165 0.69 -36.48 8.46
N GLU A 166 -0.08 -35.46 8.83
CA GLU A 166 -1.34 -35.69 9.52
C GLU A 166 -2.27 -34.48 9.31
N SER A 167 -3.38 -34.81 8.66
CA SER A 167 -4.52 -33.97 8.34
C SER A 167 -5.48 -33.95 9.52
N ASP A 168 -5.64 -32.81 10.17
CA ASP A 168 -6.77 -32.61 11.09
C ASP A 168 -7.94 -31.98 10.35
N VAL A 169 -8.79 -32.88 9.86
CA VAL A 169 -10.17 -32.64 9.48
C VAL A 169 -11.01 -32.65 10.76
N ILE A 170 -11.60 -31.51 11.14
CA ILE A 170 -12.64 -31.50 12.17
C ILE A 170 -14.00 -31.45 11.47
N PHE A 171 -14.66 -32.60 11.45
CA PHE A 171 -16.12 -32.72 11.37
C PHE A 171 -16.70 -32.34 12.74
N LEU A 172 -17.69 -31.47 12.78
CA LEU A 172 -18.70 -31.53 13.84
C LEU A 172 -20.09 -31.39 13.24
N SER A 173 -20.90 -32.33 13.70
CA SER A 173 -22.19 -32.81 13.24
C SER A 173 -23.33 -31.82 13.41
N SER A 174 -24.25 -31.93 12.46
CA SER A 174 -25.67 -31.64 12.62
C SER A 174 -26.24 -32.47 13.78
N ASP A 175 -26.97 -31.84 14.69
CA ASP A 175 -28.17 -32.41 15.29
C ASP A 175 -29.16 -31.28 15.60
N SER A 176 -30.38 -31.53 15.13
CA SER A 176 -31.60 -30.75 15.29
C SER A 176 -32.21 -30.94 16.68
N ASP A 177 -32.70 -29.87 17.30
CA ASP A 177 -34.08 -29.86 17.81
C ASP A 177 -34.57 -28.46 18.18
N SER A 178 -35.88 -28.30 17.97
CA SER A 178 -36.73 -27.11 17.99
C SER A 178 -36.97 -26.47 19.37
N SER A 179 -37.21 -25.15 19.41
CA SER A 179 -38.51 -24.54 19.76
C SER A 179 -38.40 -23.02 20.02
N ASP A 180 -39.54 -22.37 19.87
CA ASP A 180 -39.82 -20.94 19.82
C ASP A 180 -39.29 -20.09 21.00
N ASP A 181 -38.82 -18.87 20.73
CA ASP A 181 -39.55 -17.64 21.10
C ASP A 181 -38.79 -16.38 20.66
N MET A 182 -39.48 -15.50 19.94
CA MET A 182 -39.06 -14.12 19.71
C MET A 182 -39.55 -13.25 20.87
N PRO A 183 -38.75 -12.28 21.34
CA PRO A 183 -39.28 -10.93 21.18
C PRO A 183 -38.25 -9.89 20.72
N GLN A 184 -38.78 -9.02 19.87
CA GLN A 184 -38.24 -7.73 19.48
C GLN A 184 -37.83 -6.88 20.70
N LYS A 185 -36.61 -6.35 20.70
CA LYS A 185 -36.31 -5.03 21.27
C LYS A 185 -35.02 -4.48 20.68
N ARG A 186 -35.13 -3.35 19.96
CA ARG A 186 -34.01 -2.50 19.55
C ARG A 186 -33.20 -2.13 20.80
N GLN A 187 -32.01 -2.72 20.96
CA GLN A 187 -31.08 -2.28 22.00
C GLN A 187 -30.43 -0.96 21.56
N LYS A 188 -30.81 0.09 22.28
CA LYS A 188 -30.19 1.41 22.27
C LYS A 188 -28.72 1.21 22.68
N ILE A 189 -27.77 1.61 21.84
CA ILE A 189 -26.35 1.60 22.17
C ILE A 189 -26.15 2.56 23.35
N VAL A 190 -25.96 2.01 24.54
CA VAL A 190 -25.61 2.76 25.75
C VAL A 190 -24.10 3.00 25.72
N PHE A 191 -23.72 4.27 25.77
CA PHE A 191 -22.34 4.68 25.99
C PHE A 191 -21.95 4.33 27.42
N ASP A 192 -20.93 3.49 27.58
CA ASP A 192 -20.34 3.20 28.87
C ASP A 192 -19.65 4.48 29.38
N THR A 193 -20.24 5.09 30.40
CA THR A 193 -19.76 6.33 31.00
C THR A 193 -18.66 5.98 31.98
N ARG A 194 -17.42 6.37 31.66
CA ARG A 194 -16.21 6.14 32.46
C ARG A 194 -16.44 6.59 33.91
N LYS A 195 -16.36 5.65 34.87
CA LYS A 195 -16.12 5.98 36.29
C LYS A 195 -14.64 6.32 36.46
N SER A 196 -14.36 7.57 36.78
CA SER A 196 -13.05 8.06 37.17
C SER A 196 -12.69 7.52 38.56
N VAL A 197 -11.70 6.63 38.62
CA VAL A 197 -10.96 6.39 39.87
C VAL A 197 -9.84 7.42 39.90
N LYS A 198 -9.91 8.34 40.87
CA LYS A 198 -8.83 9.27 41.19
C LYS A 198 -7.65 8.44 41.71
N GLN A 199 -6.47 8.63 41.14
CA GLN A 199 -5.22 8.20 41.76
C GLN A 199 -4.40 9.45 42.04
N GLU A 200 -4.04 9.60 43.30
CA GLU A 200 -3.38 10.77 43.88
C GLU A 200 -1.96 10.95 43.32
N GLU A 201 -1.59 12.21 43.08
CA GLU A 201 -0.24 12.63 42.74
C GLU A 201 0.73 12.30 43.88
N LEU A 202 1.67 11.40 43.63
CA LEU A 202 2.93 11.31 44.36
C LEU A 202 4.05 11.20 43.33
N GLY A 203 4.87 12.24 43.27
CA GLY A 203 6.05 12.28 42.43
C GLY A 203 7.06 11.23 42.87
N SER A 204 7.43 10.37 41.94
CA SER A 204 8.70 9.64 41.97
C SER A 204 9.24 9.63 40.55
N GLU A 205 10.41 10.24 40.37
CA GLU A 205 11.31 9.89 39.27
C GLU A 205 11.57 8.39 39.39
N GLY A 206 10.99 7.63 38.48
CA GLY A 206 11.02 6.18 38.45
C GLY A 206 11.10 5.74 37.00
N ASP A 207 12.09 4.89 36.75
CA ASP A 207 12.64 4.50 35.46
C ASP A 207 11.60 4.01 34.44
N ASP A 208 11.95 4.20 33.17
CA ASP A 208 11.24 3.81 31.95
C ASP A 208 11.02 2.27 31.87
N GLU A 209 10.09 1.71 32.66
CA GLU A 209 9.69 0.29 32.60
C GLU A 209 8.46 0.00 31.70
N ASP A 210 8.06 0.96 30.86
CA ASP A 210 7.01 0.75 29.82
C ASP A 210 7.58 0.44 28.41
N ASP A 211 8.88 0.18 28.31
CA ASP A 211 9.60 -0.10 27.05
C ASP A 211 9.33 -1.51 26.45
N GLU A 212 8.52 -2.36 27.09
CA GLU A 212 8.44 -3.80 26.74
C GLU A 212 7.49 -4.20 25.60
N LEU A 213 6.62 -3.31 25.10
CA LEU A 213 5.79 -3.62 23.92
C LEU A 213 6.42 -3.02 22.65
N GLY A 214 7.60 -3.53 22.30
CA GLY A 214 8.29 -3.21 21.04
C GLY A 214 7.34 -3.34 19.85
N ASN A 215 7.31 -2.34 18.97
CA ASN A 215 6.54 -2.20 17.71
C ASN A 215 5.42 -3.24 17.43
N VAL A 216 4.54 -3.51 18.38
CA VAL A 216 3.45 -4.49 18.25
C VAL A 216 2.17 -3.69 18.17
N SER A 217 1.42 -3.92 17.09
CA SER A 217 0.11 -3.31 16.92
C SER A 217 -0.77 -3.61 18.12
N ARG A 218 -1.41 -2.59 18.68
CA ARG A 218 -2.37 -2.74 19.78
C ARG A 218 -3.79 -2.97 19.29
N ALA A 219 -4.03 -2.84 17.99
CA ALA A 219 -5.30 -3.19 17.35
C ALA A 219 -5.56 -4.70 17.49
N ASN A 220 -6.82 -5.08 17.58
CA ASN A 220 -7.23 -6.48 17.54
C ASN A 220 -8.49 -6.58 16.69
N PHE A 221 -8.33 -7.00 15.44
CA PHE A 221 -9.43 -7.05 14.49
C PHE A 221 -10.45 -8.10 14.92
N LEU A 222 -9.98 -9.24 15.43
CA LEU A 222 -10.84 -10.39 15.73
C LEU A 222 -11.39 -10.41 17.16
N LYS A 223 -11.07 -9.43 18.02
CA LYS A 223 -11.42 -9.42 19.47
C LYS A 223 -12.90 -9.71 19.75
N LYS A 224 -13.78 -9.36 18.80
CA LYS A 224 -15.24 -9.41 18.94
C LYS A 224 -15.92 -10.42 18.03
N LEU A 225 -15.16 -11.17 17.23
CA LEU A 225 -15.77 -12.17 16.37
C LEU A 225 -16.22 -13.36 17.24
N THR A 226 -17.49 -13.73 17.07
CA THR A 226 -18.10 -14.91 17.69
C THR A 226 -18.59 -15.85 16.60
N LYS A 227 -19.07 -17.04 16.97
CA LYS A 227 -19.79 -17.91 16.02
C LYS A 227 -20.99 -17.20 15.39
N ASP A 228 -21.69 -16.38 16.19
CA ASP A 228 -22.87 -15.65 15.75
C ASP A 228 -22.52 -14.41 14.92
N GLU A 229 -21.37 -13.78 15.15
CA GLU A 229 -20.89 -12.62 14.40
C GLU A 229 -19.51 -12.86 13.79
N PRO A 230 -19.39 -13.69 12.73
CA PRO A 230 -18.10 -14.15 12.24
C PRO A 230 -17.42 -13.18 11.26
N TYR A 231 -18.06 -12.06 10.90
CA TYR A 231 -17.52 -11.11 9.92
C TYR A 231 -17.20 -9.75 10.54
N LEU A 232 -16.12 -9.13 10.06
CA LEU A 232 -15.83 -7.74 10.39
C LEU A 232 -16.75 -6.77 9.66
N LYS A 233 -17.08 -5.67 10.35
CA LYS A 233 -17.84 -4.55 9.80
C LYS A 233 -17.23 -3.22 10.19
N LEU A 234 -16.95 -2.35 9.22
CA LEU A 234 -16.67 -0.94 9.45
C LEU A 234 -17.99 -0.16 9.48
N ARG A 235 -18.24 0.53 10.60
CA ARG A 235 -19.38 1.43 10.77
C ARG A 235 -18.94 2.87 10.70
N ALA A 236 -19.65 3.71 9.97
CA ALA A 236 -19.38 5.14 9.95
C ALA A 236 -19.45 5.73 11.37
N SER A 237 -18.46 6.54 11.73
CA SER A 237 -18.42 7.23 13.02
C SER A 237 -19.19 8.55 12.96
N GLN A 238 -19.61 9.03 14.14
CA GLN A 238 -20.20 10.37 14.29
C GLN A 238 -19.13 11.48 14.32
N LEU A 239 -17.85 11.12 14.49
CA LEU A 239 -16.75 12.07 14.40
C LEU A 239 -16.65 12.59 12.97
N LYS A 240 -16.66 13.92 12.83
CA LYS A 240 -16.53 14.61 11.54
C LYS A 240 -15.35 15.56 11.58
N CYS A 241 -14.57 15.55 10.50
CA CYS A 241 -13.54 16.53 10.20
C CYS A 241 -13.77 17.05 8.78
N THR A 242 -14.08 18.34 8.64
CA THR A 242 -14.32 18.95 7.33
C THR A 242 -12.98 19.31 6.70
N SER A 243 -12.57 18.62 5.64
CA SER A 243 -11.24 18.76 5.02
C SER A 243 -10.91 20.18 4.59
N SER A 244 -11.87 20.93 4.02
CA SER A 244 -11.66 22.34 3.65
C SER A 244 -11.43 23.26 4.86
N LYS A 245 -12.03 22.95 6.03
CA LYS A 245 -11.83 23.74 7.25
C LYS A 245 -10.42 23.59 7.83
N VAL A 246 -9.80 22.43 7.62
CA VAL A 246 -8.44 22.13 8.10
C VAL A 246 -7.40 22.21 6.97
N GLY A 247 -7.78 22.69 5.79
CA GLY A 247 -6.87 22.85 4.65
C GLY A 247 -6.26 21.54 4.13
N LEU A 248 -6.97 20.41 4.23
CA LEU A 248 -6.50 19.14 3.69
C LEU A 248 -6.81 19.02 2.20
N THR A 249 -5.78 18.94 1.38
CA THR A 249 -5.85 18.83 -0.08
C THR A 249 -5.51 17.43 -0.56
N TYR A 250 -4.40 16.88 -0.07
CA TYR A 250 -3.85 15.60 -0.54
C TYR A 250 -3.24 14.79 0.60
N PRO A 251 -4.09 14.21 1.48
CA PRO A 251 -3.59 13.45 2.62
C PRO A 251 -3.18 12.03 2.22
N LEU A 252 -1.95 11.63 2.59
CA LEU A 252 -1.33 10.36 2.19
C LEU A 252 -0.87 9.48 3.36
N GLY A 253 -0.57 10.07 4.52
CA GLY A 253 -0.14 9.34 5.71
C GLY A 253 -1.09 9.57 6.87
N VAL A 254 -1.38 8.51 7.63
CA VAL A 254 -2.10 8.61 8.90
C VAL A 254 -1.55 7.64 9.94
N THR A 255 -1.43 8.10 11.18
CA THR A 255 -1.12 7.27 12.34
C THR A 255 -1.86 7.77 13.58
N TYR A 256 -1.93 6.96 14.63
CA TYR A 256 -2.54 7.31 15.90
C TYR A 256 -1.58 7.10 17.06
N ASP A 257 -1.47 8.11 17.93
CA ASP A 257 -0.75 8.00 19.19
C ASP A 257 -1.74 7.74 20.33
N SER A 258 -1.59 6.59 20.98
CA SER A 258 -2.50 6.16 22.04
C SER A 258 -2.37 7.00 23.32
N PRO A 259 -1.16 7.26 23.85
CA PRO A 259 -1.03 8.03 25.09
C PRO A 259 -1.58 9.45 24.99
N THR A 260 -1.46 10.11 23.84
CA THR A 260 -2.00 11.47 23.65
C THR A 260 -3.40 11.52 23.04
N GLU A 261 -4.03 10.38 22.75
CA GLU A 261 -5.33 10.28 22.09
C GLU A 261 -5.43 11.14 20.80
N THR A 262 -4.37 11.17 19.99
CA THR A 262 -4.21 12.09 18.85
C THR A 262 -3.93 11.35 17.55
N TRP A 263 -4.67 11.71 16.49
CA TRP A 263 -4.37 11.29 15.12
C TRP A 263 -3.41 12.29 14.47
N PHE A 264 -2.45 11.78 13.72
CA PHE A 264 -1.56 12.59 12.89
C PHE A 264 -1.81 12.25 11.42
N VAL A 265 -2.03 13.28 10.61
CA VAL A 265 -2.35 13.16 9.18
C VAL A 265 -1.37 14.02 8.40
N THR A 266 -0.65 13.44 7.45
CA THR A 266 0.19 14.22 6.55
C THR A 266 -0.64 14.85 5.43
N ASN A 267 -0.24 16.03 4.97
CA ASN A 267 -0.85 16.69 3.82
C ASN A 267 0.23 17.23 2.88
N ILE A 268 0.05 16.96 1.59
CA ILE A 268 0.88 17.52 0.52
C ILE A 268 0.10 18.64 -0.16
N PRO A 269 0.77 19.76 -0.52
CA PRO A 269 0.16 20.80 -1.33
C PRO A 269 -0.21 20.21 -2.70
N HIS A 270 -1.50 20.16 -3.00
CA HIS A 270 -1.97 19.74 -4.31
C HIS A 270 -3.09 20.67 -4.72
N HIS A 271 -2.94 21.31 -5.88
CA HIS A 271 -4.00 22.07 -6.50
C HIS A 271 -4.99 21.09 -7.13
N LEU A 272 -6.17 20.96 -6.55
CA LEU A 272 -7.31 20.38 -7.26
C LEU A 272 -7.94 21.52 -8.06
N GLU A 273 -7.99 21.39 -9.39
CA GLU A 273 -8.71 22.33 -10.23
C GLU A 273 -10.14 22.50 -9.71
N GLY A 274 -10.50 23.71 -9.24
CA GLY A 274 -11.86 24.08 -8.88
C GLY A 274 -12.15 24.34 -7.40
N ASP A 275 -11.28 23.94 -6.46
CA ASP A 275 -11.54 24.14 -5.02
C ASP A 275 -10.93 25.44 -4.44
N GLY A 276 -10.06 26.13 -5.18
CA GLY A 276 -9.56 27.47 -4.85
C GLY A 276 -8.70 27.59 -3.57
N VAL A 277 -8.49 26.49 -2.84
CA VAL A 277 -7.65 26.47 -1.63
C VAL A 277 -6.25 26.00 -2.01
N PRO A 278 -5.22 26.85 -1.92
CA PRO A 278 -3.84 26.39 -2.01
C PRO A 278 -3.58 25.45 -0.81
N GLY A 279 -3.14 24.23 -1.09
CA GLY A 279 -2.74 23.29 -0.06
C GLY A 279 -1.38 23.67 0.51
N GLU A 280 -1.10 23.23 1.74
CA GLU A 280 0.18 23.46 2.42
C GLU A 280 0.80 22.12 2.85
N SER A 281 2.13 22.05 2.80
CA SER A 281 2.90 20.94 3.36
C SER A 281 2.82 21.01 4.89
N LYS A 282 2.12 20.06 5.51
CA LYS A 282 1.94 20.04 6.97
C LYS A 282 1.60 18.67 7.52
N VAL A 283 1.68 18.55 8.85
CA VAL A 283 1.10 17.44 9.60
C VAL A 283 -0.03 17.97 10.48
N LEU A 284 -1.27 17.56 10.18
CA LEU A 284 -2.44 17.89 10.98
C LEU A 284 -2.55 16.95 12.19
N LYS A 285 -2.70 17.52 13.39
CA LYS A 285 -3.12 16.81 14.59
C LYS A 285 -4.63 16.88 14.75
N ILE A 286 -5.26 15.74 15.00
CA ILE A 286 -6.68 15.64 15.37
C ILE A 286 -6.77 15.01 16.76
N TYR A 287 -6.95 15.85 17.77
CA TYR A 287 -7.12 15.40 19.15
C TYR A 287 -8.54 14.86 19.36
N THR A 288 -8.63 13.65 19.91
CA THR A 288 -9.91 12.95 20.17
C THR A 288 -10.18 12.69 21.65
N GLY A 289 -9.29 13.14 22.53
CA GLY A 289 -9.44 12.94 23.96
C GLY A 289 -10.50 13.81 24.62
N SER A 290 -10.74 13.57 25.91
CA SER A 290 -11.82 14.21 26.66
C SER A 290 -11.51 15.63 27.16
N ASP A 291 -10.23 16.03 27.17
CA ASP A 291 -9.83 17.36 27.64
C ASP A 291 -10.26 18.46 26.66
N ARG A 292 -11.31 19.20 27.02
CA ARG A 292 -11.89 20.27 26.21
C ARG A 292 -11.00 21.51 26.11
N ARG A 293 -9.94 21.63 26.92
CA ARG A 293 -9.01 22.77 26.86
C ARG A 293 -8.04 22.66 25.69
N ARG A 294 -7.81 21.43 25.19
CA ARG A 294 -6.94 21.21 24.04
C ARG A 294 -7.69 21.52 22.75
N SER A 295 -7.03 22.25 21.85
CA SER A 295 -7.52 22.48 20.51
C SER A 295 -7.74 21.14 19.80
N LYS A 296 -8.93 20.98 19.21
CA LYS A 296 -9.28 19.73 18.50
C LYS A 296 -8.42 19.51 17.26
N TYR A 297 -8.05 20.59 16.58
CA TYR A 297 -7.24 20.59 15.38
C TYR A 297 -6.09 21.57 15.57
N THR A 298 -4.89 21.15 15.23
CA THR A 298 -3.68 21.97 15.25
C THR A 298 -2.75 21.47 14.17
N ASP A 299 -2.16 22.38 13.41
CA ASP A 299 -1.22 22.04 12.36
C ASP A 299 0.22 22.11 12.90
N ILE A 300 1.07 21.22 12.38
CA ILE A 300 2.52 21.27 12.56
C ILE A 300 3.11 21.65 11.21
N GLU A 301 3.64 22.86 11.16
CA GLU A 301 4.28 23.46 10.00
C GLU A 301 5.74 23.72 10.34
N ASP A 302 6.64 23.25 9.49
CA ASP A 302 8.07 23.47 9.63
C ASP A 302 8.70 23.39 8.24
N SER A 303 9.70 24.23 7.98
CA SER A 303 10.50 24.22 6.74
C SER A 303 11.09 22.85 6.38
N LEU A 304 11.27 21.95 7.35
CA LEU A 304 11.79 20.61 7.15
C LEU A 304 10.73 19.60 6.68
N LEU A 305 9.43 19.92 6.79
CA LEU A 305 8.31 19.04 6.48
C LEU A 305 7.80 19.23 5.05
N ASP A 306 8.68 19.19 4.07
CA ASP A 306 8.28 19.30 2.67
C ASP A 306 7.67 17.99 2.14
N ASN A 307 6.56 18.10 1.40
CA ASN A 307 5.78 17.01 0.80
C ASN A 307 5.67 15.74 1.69
N PRO A 308 5.08 15.82 2.89
CA PRO A 308 5.02 14.68 3.81
C PRO A 308 4.06 13.60 3.30
N SER A 309 4.59 12.42 2.97
CA SER A 309 3.88 11.36 2.24
C SER A 309 3.52 10.14 3.10
N ALA A 310 4.27 9.85 4.16
CA ALA A 310 3.99 8.76 5.09
C ALA A 310 4.37 9.13 6.52
N ILE A 311 3.75 8.50 7.50
CA ILE A 311 3.93 8.80 8.92
C ILE A 311 3.74 7.55 9.78
N THR A 312 4.51 7.44 10.86
CA THR A 312 4.39 6.35 11.84
C THR A 312 4.78 6.82 13.23
N ILE A 313 4.32 6.12 14.27
CA ILE A 313 4.77 6.39 15.64
C ILE A 313 6.22 5.92 15.78
N TYR A 314 7.10 6.83 16.23
CA TYR A 314 8.50 6.50 16.49
C TYR A 314 8.71 6.15 17.97
N LYS A 315 8.15 6.96 18.86
CA LYS A 315 8.10 6.71 20.31
C LYS A 315 6.75 7.15 20.85
N ASP A 316 6.00 6.20 21.40
CA ASP A 316 4.67 6.41 21.97
C ASP A 316 4.66 7.61 22.92
N GLY A 317 3.62 8.43 22.82
CA GLY A 317 3.41 9.61 23.67
C GLY A 317 4.40 10.75 23.47
N SER A 318 5.33 10.65 22.50
CA SER A 318 6.36 11.68 22.33
C SER A 318 6.78 12.02 20.91
N MET A 319 6.92 11.04 20.01
CA MET A 319 7.51 11.27 18.69
C MET A 319 6.83 10.49 17.56
N VAL A 320 6.59 11.18 16.44
CA VAL A 320 6.28 10.56 15.14
C VAL A 320 7.44 10.71 14.19
N ALA A 321 7.62 9.72 13.31
CA ALA A 321 8.50 9.83 12.16
C ALA A 321 7.67 10.11 10.90
N VAL A 322 8.15 11.01 10.05
CA VAL A 322 7.49 11.45 8.82
C VAL A 322 8.44 11.30 7.65
N LEU A 323 7.97 10.66 6.58
CA LEU A 323 8.67 10.59 5.30
C LEU A 323 8.29 11.80 4.47
N CYS A 324 9.29 12.57 4.08
CA CYS A 324 9.20 13.81 3.33
C CYS A 324 9.99 13.69 2.03
N SER A 325 9.69 14.53 1.06
CA SER A 325 10.49 14.67 -0.16
C SER A 325 10.63 16.14 -0.52
N ASP A 326 11.81 16.52 -1.02
CA ASP A 326 11.97 17.84 -1.62
C ASP A 326 11.27 17.94 -2.98
N VAL A 327 11.33 19.12 -3.58
CA VAL A 327 10.78 19.42 -4.91
C VAL A 327 11.33 18.53 -6.04
N TYR A 328 12.48 17.87 -5.83
CA TYR A 328 13.08 16.94 -6.79
C TYR A 328 12.80 15.47 -6.44
N ASN A 329 11.82 15.21 -5.57
CA ASN A 329 11.46 13.88 -5.07
C ASN A 329 12.59 13.18 -4.29
N ARG A 330 13.59 13.90 -3.78
CA ARG A 330 14.65 13.31 -2.97
C ARG A 330 14.18 13.15 -1.52
N PRO A 331 14.34 11.97 -0.92
CA PRO A 331 13.64 11.65 0.31
C PRO A 331 14.39 12.13 1.57
N SER A 332 13.62 12.30 2.63
CA SER A 332 14.13 12.51 3.98
C SER A 332 13.15 11.96 5.01
N ILE A 333 13.66 11.51 6.14
CA ILE A 333 12.84 11.11 7.28
C ILE A 333 13.06 12.15 8.38
N ARG A 334 11.97 12.75 8.86
CA ARG A 334 11.95 13.73 9.95
C ARG A 334 11.34 13.11 11.19
N LEU A 335 11.79 13.54 12.37
CA LEU A 335 11.13 13.27 13.64
C LEU A 335 10.45 14.53 14.13
N ILE A 336 9.18 14.41 14.52
CA ILE A 336 8.42 15.47 15.20
C ILE A 336 8.27 15.05 16.65
N ASN A 337 8.81 15.85 17.57
CA ASN A 337 8.64 15.66 19.00
C ASN A 337 7.47 16.49 19.52
N PHE A 338 6.27 15.93 19.45
CA PHE A 338 5.03 16.59 19.88
C PHE A 338 4.90 16.72 21.40
N ARG A 339 5.76 16.06 22.20
CA ARG A 339 5.89 16.32 23.64
C ARG A 339 6.73 17.57 23.93
N ARG A 340 7.61 17.99 23.01
CA ARG A 340 8.46 19.18 23.11
C ARG A 340 8.06 20.22 22.07
N ASP A 341 6.81 20.67 22.16
CA ASP A 341 6.28 21.77 21.35
C ASP A 341 6.44 21.55 19.84
N ASP A 342 6.10 20.33 19.40
CA ASP A 342 6.15 19.88 18.00
C ASP A 342 7.51 20.06 17.30
N ARG A 343 8.63 20.13 18.05
CA ARG A 343 9.97 20.33 17.49
C ARG A 343 10.30 19.29 16.40
N VAL A 344 10.62 19.77 15.21
CA VAL A 344 11.03 18.94 14.07
C VAL A 344 12.55 18.78 14.02
N SER A 345 13.03 17.59 13.67
CA SER A 345 14.46 17.28 13.53
C SER A 345 14.71 16.24 12.44
N ASN A 346 15.95 16.17 11.95
CA ASN A 346 16.35 15.21 10.92
C ASN A 346 16.63 13.84 11.51
N PHE A 347 15.99 12.79 10.98
CA PHE A 347 16.38 11.41 11.24
C PHE A 347 17.49 11.00 10.26
N CYS A 348 17.14 10.94 8.97
CA CYS A 348 18.04 10.71 7.83
C CYS A 348 17.57 11.51 6.60
N SER A 349 18.44 11.73 5.63
CA SER A 349 18.16 12.54 4.45
C SER A 349 19.06 12.12 3.30
N TRP A 350 18.60 12.34 2.06
CA TRP A 350 19.41 12.27 0.85
C TRP A 350 20.74 13.07 0.93
N LYS A 351 20.79 14.12 1.76
CA LYS A 351 22.00 14.92 1.98
C LYS A 351 23.13 14.13 2.67
N TYR A 352 22.83 13.00 3.30
CA TYR A 352 23.80 12.08 3.87
C TYR A 352 24.25 11.12 2.76
N THR A 353 25.29 11.52 2.03
CA THR A 353 25.75 10.84 0.82
C THR A 353 26.19 9.40 1.07
N GLU A 354 26.65 9.10 2.29
CA GLU A 354 27.01 7.77 2.74
C GLU A 354 25.82 6.79 2.80
N LEU A 355 24.59 7.31 2.84
CA LEU A 355 23.38 6.49 2.89
C LEU A 355 22.87 6.09 1.50
N ASP A 356 23.26 6.73 0.40
CA ASP A 356 22.62 6.49 -0.91
C ASP A 356 21.07 6.55 -0.83
N PHE A 357 20.53 7.53 -0.09
CA PHE A 357 19.08 7.71 0.09
C PHE A 357 18.56 8.80 -0.85
N ASN A 358 18.83 8.65 -2.15
CA ASN A 358 18.58 9.69 -3.16
C ASN A 358 17.39 9.39 -4.09
N TYR A 359 16.80 8.20 -3.97
CA TYR A 359 15.74 7.75 -4.86
C TYR A 359 14.37 7.95 -4.23
N PRO A 360 13.31 8.18 -5.01
CA PRO A 360 11.96 8.37 -4.50
C PRO A 360 11.58 7.25 -3.53
N ALA A 361 11.24 7.64 -2.30
CA ALA A 361 10.92 6.72 -1.22
C ALA A 361 9.42 6.74 -0.92
N ARG A 362 8.89 5.58 -0.52
CA ARG A 362 7.48 5.42 -0.19
C ARG A 362 7.28 4.48 0.99
N GLY A 363 6.27 4.81 1.78
CA GLY A 363 5.86 4.04 2.94
C GLY A 363 6.82 4.23 4.10
N LEU A 364 6.29 4.22 5.31
CA LEU A 364 7.09 4.37 6.51
C LEU A 364 6.47 3.54 7.61
N ALA A 365 7.29 2.70 8.25
CA ALA A 365 6.90 1.98 9.44
C ALA A 365 8.10 1.86 10.39
N ARG A 366 7.83 1.49 11.64
CA ARG A 366 8.85 1.10 12.60
C ARG A 366 9.06 -0.42 12.51
N SER A 367 10.28 -0.91 12.69
CA SER A 367 10.60 -2.35 12.72
C SER A 367 10.54 -2.93 14.13
N LYS A 368 10.71 -4.25 14.25
CA LYS A 368 10.81 -4.95 15.55
C LYS A 368 11.90 -4.37 16.46
N GLY A 369 13.09 -4.12 15.90
CA GLY A 369 14.22 -3.51 16.62
C GLY A 369 14.05 -2.02 16.91
N GLY A 370 12.91 -1.42 16.56
CA GLY A 370 12.62 -0.01 16.78
C GLY A 370 13.24 0.94 15.75
N ASN A 371 13.79 0.40 14.65
CA ASN A 371 14.36 1.18 13.55
C ASN A 371 13.27 1.61 12.57
N LEU A 372 13.59 2.46 11.60
CA LEU A 372 12.63 2.93 10.59
C LEU A 372 12.83 2.21 9.27
N ILE A 373 11.72 1.74 8.69
CA ILE A 373 11.71 1.07 7.39
C ILE A 373 10.94 1.88 6.35
N THR A 374 11.50 1.94 5.15
CA THR A 374 10.90 2.57 3.96
C THR A 374 11.26 1.74 2.74
N THR A 375 10.60 2.00 1.61
CA THR A 375 11.07 1.50 0.31
C THR A 375 11.60 2.63 -0.53
N ASP A 376 12.50 2.33 -1.46
CA ASP A 376 12.90 3.23 -2.53
C ASP A 376 13.09 2.49 -3.86
N ARG A 377 13.17 3.25 -4.95
CA ARG A 377 13.27 2.70 -6.30
C ARG A 377 14.38 3.36 -7.11
N PRO A 378 15.57 2.74 -7.21
CA PRO A 378 16.56 3.15 -8.19
C PRO A 378 16.08 2.87 -9.62
N ALA A 379 16.35 3.79 -10.56
CA ALA A 379 15.80 3.72 -11.92
C ALA A 379 16.21 2.44 -12.70
N GLN A 380 17.43 1.93 -12.47
CA GLN A 380 17.99 0.79 -13.21
C GLN A 380 18.20 -0.45 -12.34
N GLN A 381 17.65 -0.48 -11.12
CA GLN A 381 17.80 -1.62 -10.20
C GLN A 381 16.45 -2.05 -9.66
N HIS A 382 16.41 -3.23 -9.03
CA HIS A 382 15.22 -3.65 -8.30
C HIS A 382 14.90 -2.66 -7.17
N PRO A 383 13.61 -2.39 -6.90
CA PRO A 383 13.21 -1.63 -5.72
C PRO A 383 13.79 -2.24 -4.45
N ARG A 384 14.00 -1.42 -3.42
CA ARG A 384 14.69 -1.83 -2.20
C ARG A 384 13.83 -1.57 -0.99
N LEU A 385 13.91 -2.49 -0.02
CA LEU A 385 13.52 -2.26 1.37
C LEU A 385 14.73 -1.70 2.11
N ARG A 386 14.56 -0.53 2.71
CA ARG A 386 15.58 0.21 3.44
C ARG A 386 15.25 0.21 4.91
N ILE A 387 16.24 -0.07 5.76
CA ILE A 387 16.12 0.00 7.22
C ILE A 387 17.14 1.02 7.70
N PHE A 388 16.71 1.99 8.48
CA PHE A 388 17.55 3.03 9.05
C PHE A 388 17.54 2.97 10.58
N SER A 389 18.73 2.82 11.16
CA SER A 389 18.97 2.80 12.61
C SER A 389 19.65 4.09 13.03
N LYS A 390 19.29 4.63 14.21
CA LYS A 390 19.92 5.83 14.78
C LYS A 390 20.29 5.59 16.24
N LYS A 391 21.30 4.75 16.47
CA LYS A 391 21.76 4.36 17.82
C LYS A 391 22.83 5.29 18.43
N SER A 392 23.60 6.01 17.62
CA SER A 392 24.77 6.80 18.07
C SER A 392 24.87 8.20 17.44
N GLY A 393 23.75 8.79 17.03
CA GLY A 393 23.71 10.11 16.38
C GLY A 393 23.94 10.07 14.86
N THR A 394 24.71 9.11 14.36
CA THR A 394 24.83 8.78 12.93
C THR A 394 23.79 7.76 12.52
N ALA A 395 23.18 7.93 11.35
CA ALA A 395 22.25 6.96 10.81
C ALA A 395 23.04 5.81 10.16
N GLU A 396 22.73 4.57 10.53
CA GLU A 396 23.21 3.37 9.85
C GLU A 396 22.09 2.80 8.97
N GLN A 397 22.44 2.02 7.96
CA GLN A 397 21.47 1.42 7.07
C GLN A 397 21.69 -0.05 6.72
N LEU A 398 20.58 -0.73 6.44
CA LEU A 398 20.53 -2.03 5.78
C LEU A 398 19.58 -1.98 4.58
N THR A 399 19.90 -2.75 3.55
CA THR A 399 19.17 -2.73 2.28
C THR A 399 18.91 -4.16 1.81
N PHE A 400 17.65 -4.45 1.47
CA PHE A 400 17.22 -5.72 0.87
C PHE A 400 16.53 -5.47 -0.46
N GLN A 401 16.80 -6.29 -1.48
CA GLN A 401 16.17 -6.17 -2.78
C GLN A 401 14.76 -6.76 -2.78
N LEU A 402 13.78 -6.01 -3.29
CA LEU A 402 12.41 -6.44 -3.51
C LEU A 402 12.23 -6.88 -4.97
N LYS A 403 12.77 -8.05 -5.33
CA LYS A 403 12.83 -8.53 -6.73
C LYS A 403 11.46 -8.72 -7.39
N ASN A 404 10.40 -8.90 -6.59
CA ASN A 404 9.03 -9.08 -7.05
C ASN A 404 8.20 -7.79 -7.01
N ALA A 405 8.84 -6.65 -6.73
CA ALA A 405 8.19 -5.36 -6.69
C ALA A 405 8.58 -4.50 -7.90
N ASP A 406 7.67 -3.62 -8.30
CA ASP A 406 7.87 -2.60 -9.33
C ASP A 406 7.79 -1.19 -8.70
N ILE A 407 6.68 -0.88 -8.02
CA ILE A 407 6.43 0.41 -7.36
C ILE A 407 5.97 0.15 -5.92
N PRO A 408 6.85 -0.35 -5.02
CA PRO A 408 6.48 -0.53 -3.62
C PRO A 408 6.05 0.82 -3.02
N CYS A 409 5.01 0.79 -2.20
CA CYS A 409 4.33 2.02 -1.77
C CYS A 409 4.01 2.08 -0.28
N PHE A 410 3.16 1.21 0.23
CA PHE A 410 2.74 1.22 1.63
C PHE A 410 3.43 0.11 2.37
N ILE A 411 3.76 0.40 3.63
CA ILE A 411 4.41 -0.54 4.54
C ILE A 411 3.60 -0.55 5.83
N ALA A 412 3.27 -1.73 6.30
CA ALA A 412 2.78 -1.96 7.65
C ALA A 412 3.72 -2.93 8.35
N ALA A 413 4.02 -2.68 9.62
CA ALA A 413 4.87 -3.55 10.41
C ALA A 413 4.29 -3.73 11.81
N SER A 414 4.41 -4.95 12.33
CA SER A 414 4.07 -5.28 13.71
C SER A 414 4.91 -6.49 14.12
N ASP A 415 5.66 -6.37 15.21
CA ASP A 415 6.68 -7.36 15.61
C ASP A 415 7.62 -7.65 14.42
N ASP A 416 7.88 -8.92 14.12
CA ASP A 416 8.71 -9.38 13.01
C ASP A 416 7.98 -9.39 11.65
N THR A 417 6.71 -9.02 11.60
CA THR A 417 5.86 -9.15 10.42
C THR A 417 5.77 -7.81 9.69
N VAL A 418 6.15 -7.81 8.41
CA VAL A 418 6.11 -6.64 7.53
C VAL A 418 5.26 -6.97 6.31
N VAL A 419 4.33 -6.09 5.97
CA VAL A 419 3.52 -6.15 4.76
C VAL A 419 3.86 -4.96 3.89
N ILE A 420 4.24 -5.23 2.63
CA ILE A 420 4.52 -4.21 1.63
C ILE A 420 3.54 -4.37 0.47
N THR A 421 2.91 -3.28 0.06
CA THR A 421 2.03 -3.26 -1.12
C THR A 421 2.76 -2.60 -2.30
N ASP A 422 2.34 -2.94 -3.51
CA ASP A 422 2.96 -2.48 -4.76
C ASP A 422 1.90 -1.89 -5.71
N LEU A 423 2.14 -0.66 -6.19
CA LEU A 423 1.28 0.06 -7.16
C LEU A 423 1.68 -0.14 -8.61
N GLY A 424 2.64 -1.02 -8.89
CA GLY A 424 3.08 -1.33 -10.25
C GLY A 424 1.96 -1.85 -11.14
N ALA A 425 2.28 -2.11 -12.40
CA ALA A 425 1.31 -2.62 -13.37
C ALA A 425 0.59 -3.88 -12.85
N VAL A 426 1.34 -4.72 -12.13
CA VAL A 426 0.83 -5.90 -11.43
C VAL A 426 0.63 -5.59 -9.94
N GLN A 427 -0.63 -5.55 -9.51
CA GLN A 427 -0.97 -5.32 -8.11
C GLN A 427 -0.49 -6.47 -7.22
N THR A 428 0.44 -6.14 -6.32
CA THR A 428 1.15 -7.13 -5.51
C THR A 428 1.14 -6.76 -4.03
N VAL A 429 1.02 -7.77 -3.16
CA VAL A 429 1.19 -7.66 -1.71
C VAL A 429 2.21 -8.70 -1.27
N MET A 430 3.23 -8.25 -0.55
CA MET A 430 4.34 -9.05 -0.05
C MET A 430 4.26 -9.15 1.48
N LEU A 431 4.37 -10.38 2.00
CA LEU A 431 4.57 -10.68 3.41
C LEU A 431 6.03 -11.02 3.64
N ILE A 432 6.65 -10.28 4.53
CA ILE A 432 8.06 -10.39 4.88
C ILE A 432 8.17 -10.65 6.37
N ARG A 433 9.12 -11.50 6.74
CA ARG A 433 9.64 -11.59 8.10
C ARG A 433 10.90 -10.76 8.21
N LEU A 434 10.94 -9.82 9.14
CA LEU A 434 12.07 -8.95 9.40
C LEU A 434 12.35 -8.90 10.90
N ASP A 435 13.53 -9.36 11.31
CA ASP A 435 14.01 -9.23 12.69
C ASP A 435 15.36 -8.52 12.70
N ASP A 436 15.35 -7.26 13.08
CA ASP A 436 16.51 -6.36 13.21
C ASP A 436 16.79 -5.99 14.67
N SER A 437 16.29 -6.77 15.62
CA SER A 437 16.52 -6.57 17.07
C SER A 437 18.02 -6.60 17.39
N ASP A 438 18.75 -7.52 16.76
CA ASP A 438 20.22 -7.50 16.67
C ASP A 438 20.63 -7.02 15.28
N TRP A 439 21.05 -5.77 15.19
CA TRP A 439 21.43 -5.10 13.95
C TRP A 439 22.49 -5.86 13.14
N LYS A 440 23.44 -6.52 13.82
CA LYS A 440 24.52 -7.28 13.17
C LYS A 440 24.05 -8.64 12.64
N ARG A 441 22.90 -9.11 13.11
CA ARG A 441 22.31 -10.42 12.77
C ARG A 441 20.89 -10.26 12.24
N THR A 442 20.63 -9.15 11.55
CA THR A 442 19.32 -8.86 10.95
C THR A 442 18.89 -10.00 10.03
N LYS A 443 17.70 -10.53 10.25
CA LYS A 443 17.09 -11.60 9.46
C LYS A 443 16.00 -11.04 8.57
N TYR A 444 16.01 -11.45 7.31
CA TYR A 444 15.04 -11.07 6.30
C TYR A 444 14.59 -12.32 5.53
N GLU A 445 13.28 -12.51 5.41
CA GLU A 445 12.69 -13.63 4.68
C GLU A 445 11.40 -13.19 3.97
N MET A 446 11.30 -13.46 2.67
CA MET A 446 10.06 -13.27 1.90
C MET A 446 9.16 -14.49 2.11
N LEU A 447 8.07 -14.34 2.87
CA LEU A 447 7.20 -15.46 3.24
C LEU A 447 6.12 -15.75 2.20
N ARG A 448 5.49 -14.71 1.65
CA ARG A 448 4.38 -14.87 0.71
C ARG A 448 4.23 -13.66 -0.20
N ILE A 449 3.77 -13.92 -1.42
CA ILE A 449 3.42 -12.90 -2.40
C ILE A 449 2.03 -13.23 -2.95
N ILE A 450 1.12 -12.24 -2.93
CA ILE A 450 -0.11 -12.31 -3.70
C ILE A 450 0.03 -11.33 -4.85
N SER A 451 -0.12 -11.82 -6.07
CA SER A 451 -0.05 -11.04 -7.30
C SER A 451 -1.36 -11.20 -8.09
N THR A 452 -1.85 -10.10 -8.66
CA THR A 452 -3.07 -10.08 -9.50
C THR A 452 -2.70 -10.04 -10.99
N ALA A 453 -1.62 -10.71 -11.40
CA ALA A 453 -1.27 -10.89 -12.82
C ALA A 453 -2.09 -12.01 -13.47
N GLY A 454 -2.61 -11.76 -14.67
CA GLY A 454 -3.25 -12.80 -15.50
C GLY A 454 -4.57 -13.37 -14.94
N VAL A 455 -5.21 -12.67 -14.00
CA VAL A 455 -6.45 -13.14 -13.38
C VAL A 455 -7.66 -12.67 -14.18
N SER A 456 -8.43 -13.60 -14.74
CA SER A 456 -9.70 -13.33 -15.42
C SER A 456 -10.87 -13.35 -14.43
N CYS A 457 -10.99 -12.32 -13.60
CA CYS A 457 -12.16 -12.15 -12.74
C CYS A 457 -12.69 -10.71 -12.79
N SER A 458 -13.99 -10.58 -12.70
CA SER A 458 -14.67 -9.30 -12.57
C SER A 458 -14.36 -8.62 -11.23
N ALA A 459 -14.57 -7.31 -11.17
CA ALA A 459 -14.42 -6.54 -9.93
C ALA A 459 -15.25 -7.13 -8.76
N GLU A 460 -16.45 -7.62 -9.05
CA GLU A 460 -17.36 -8.20 -8.05
C GLU A 460 -16.85 -9.57 -7.55
N GLU A 461 -16.33 -10.40 -8.43
CA GLU A 461 -15.69 -11.67 -8.04
C GLU A 461 -14.44 -11.42 -7.21
N MET A 462 -13.65 -10.39 -7.55
CA MET A 462 -12.49 -9.98 -6.77
C MET A 462 -12.86 -9.66 -5.33
N LEU A 463 -14.00 -9.03 -5.05
CA LEU A 463 -14.39 -8.65 -3.68
C LEU A 463 -14.30 -9.82 -2.69
N ASN A 464 -14.71 -11.02 -3.13
CA ASN A 464 -14.80 -12.20 -2.27
C ASN A 464 -13.63 -13.18 -2.47
N ASN A 465 -12.48 -12.69 -2.96
CA ASN A 465 -11.27 -13.48 -3.09
C ASN A 465 -10.01 -12.68 -2.72
N LYS A 466 -8.84 -13.31 -2.89
CA LYS A 466 -7.53 -12.78 -2.48
C LYS A 466 -6.93 -11.68 -3.39
N TYR A 467 -7.47 -11.46 -4.58
CA TYR A 467 -6.90 -10.58 -5.62
C TYR A 467 -7.37 -9.13 -5.50
N PHE A 468 -6.69 -8.18 -6.12
CA PHE A 468 -6.97 -6.75 -5.91
C PHE A 468 -7.04 -5.98 -7.23
N LEU A 469 -7.90 -4.97 -7.31
CA LEU A 469 -7.89 -4.04 -8.44
C LEU A 469 -6.85 -2.94 -8.28
N TYR A 470 -6.67 -2.45 -7.05
CA TYR A 470 -5.63 -1.49 -6.72
C TYR A 470 -5.37 -1.48 -5.21
N VAL A 471 -4.21 -1.95 -4.79
CA VAL A 471 -3.93 -2.05 -3.36
C VAL A 471 -3.49 -0.70 -2.81
N SER A 472 -4.16 -0.19 -1.77
CA SER A 472 -3.74 1.02 -1.07
C SER A 472 -3.76 0.84 0.45
N GLY A 473 -2.57 0.76 1.03
CA GLY A 473 -2.41 0.64 2.47
C GLY A 473 -2.65 -0.77 3.00
N ALA A 474 -1.99 -1.04 4.12
CA ALA A 474 -2.15 -2.24 4.91
C ALA A 474 -2.11 -1.86 6.40
N GLN A 475 -2.74 -2.67 7.24
CA GLN A 475 -2.64 -2.61 8.69
C GLN A 475 -2.53 -4.03 9.25
N ILE A 476 -1.74 -4.20 10.29
CA ILE A 476 -1.53 -5.49 10.96
C ILE A 476 -2.10 -5.36 12.38
N ASP A 477 -2.84 -6.35 12.86
CA ASP A 477 -3.30 -6.41 14.25
C ASP A 477 -2.32 -7.16 15.16
N ARG A 478 -2.55 -7.12 16.47
CA ARG A 478 -1.73 -7.81 17.47
C ARG A 478 -1.62 -9.32 17.29
N ASN A 479 -2.58 -9.93 16.58
CA ASN A 479 -2.59 -11.36 16.28
C ASN A 479 -2.05 -11.64 14.87
N LYS A 480 -1.39 -10.65 14.24
CA LYS A 480 -0.79 -10.69 12.91
C LYS A 480 -1.81 -10.83 11.76
N ASN A 481 -3.11 -10.62 12.00
CA ASN A 481 -4.08 -10.52 10.90
C ASN A 481 -3.84 -9.23 10.12
N ILE A 482 -4.12 -9.27 8.83
CA ILE A 482 -3.77 -8.21 7.90
C ILE A 482 -5.05 -7.66 7.27
N LEU A 483 -5.25 -6.36 7.40
CA LEU A 483 -6.31 -5.62 6.73
C LEU A 483 -5.69 -4.85 5.56
N ILE A 484 -6.25 -5.01 4.37
CA ILE A 484 -5.73 -4.39 3.14
C ILE A 484 -6.86 -3.60 2.49
N ALA A 485 -6.60 -2.37 2.05
CA ALA A 485 -7.56 -1.63 1.23
C ALA A 485 -7.35 -1.92 -0.26
N ASP A 486 -8.46 -2.17 -0.96
CA ASP A 486 -8.53 -2.28 -2.41
C ASP A 486 -9.21 -1.01 -2.93
N ALA A 487 -8.41 0.04 -3.16
CA ALA A 487 -8.88 1.40 -3.40
C ALA A 487 -9.80 1.52 -4.63
N LYS A 488 -9.46 0.82 -5.73
CA LYS A 488 -10.28 0.84 -6.95
C LYS A 488 -11.52 -0.03 -6.83
N ASN A 489 -11.48 -1.06 -5.98
CA ASN A 489 -12.66 -1.87 -5.68
C ASN A 489 -13.50 -1.28 -4.53
N HIS A 490 -13.08 -0.14 -3.97
CA HIS A 490 -13.79 0.55 -2.89
C HIS A 490 -14.13 -0.37 -1.73
N HIS A 491 -13.14 -1.12 -1.23
CA HIS A 491 -13.38 -2.10 -0.17
C HIS A 491 -12.13 -2.41 0.66
N PHE A 492 -12.33 -3.06 1.80
CA PHE A 492 -11.24 -3.63 2.61
C PHE A 492 -11.33 -5.17 2.67
N LYS A 493 -10.18 -5.82 2.80
CA LYS A 493 -10.07 -7.28 2.85
C LYS A 493 -9.26 -7.73 4.03
N LEU A 494 -9.76 -8.74 4.73
CA LEU A 494 -9.11 -9.36 5.86
C LEU A 494 -8.37 -10.62 5.42
N PHE A 495 -7.15 -10.74 5.90
CA PHE A 495 -6.29 -11.90 5.74
C PHE A 495 -5.80 -12.37 7.10
N SER A 496 -5.63 -13.68 7.21
CA SER A 496 -4.95 -14.33 8.34
C SER A 496 -3.44 -14.02 8.33
N PRO A 497 -2.68 -14.36 9.39
CA PRO A 497 -1.24 -14.11 9.47
C PRO A 497 -0.42 -14.68 8.31
N GLY A 498 -0.83 -15.81 7.75
CA GLY A 498 -0.21 -16.41 6.57
C GLY A 498 -0.66 -15.81 5.24
N MET A 499 -1.27 -14.62 5.23
CA MET A 499 -1.88 -14.00 4.04
C MET A 499 -2.90 -14.91 3.31
N LYS A 500 -3.61 -15.79 4.04
CA LYS A 500 -4.79 -16.49 3.50
C LYS A 500 -6.00 -15.57 3.64
N PHE A 501 -6.72 -15.34 2.54
CA PHE A 501 -7.94 -14.54 2.51
C PHE A 501 -8.99 -15.13 3.46
N VAL A 502 -9.55 -14.29 4.33
CA VAL A 502 -10.58 -14.67 5.30
C VAL A 502 -11.94 -14.23 4.78
N SER A 503 -12.11 -12.92 4.63
CA SER A 503 -13.33 -12.33 4.09
C SER A 503 -13.06 -10.90 3.66
N ARG A 504 -14.00 -10.34 2.88
CA ARG A 504 -14.11 -8.90 2.77
C ARG A 504 -14.70 -8.31 4.06
N VAL A 505 -14.42 -7.05 4.35
CA VAL A 505 -14.95 -6.34 5.54
C VAL A 505 -16.24 -5.61 5.19
N SER A 506 -17.35 -5.97 5.82
CA SER A 506 -18.65 -5.31 5.58
C SER A 506 -18.59 -3.83 5.90
N THR A 507 -19.37 -2.99 5.21
CA THR A 507 -19.46 -1.55 5.49
C THR A 507 -20.91 -1.08 5.43
N ASP A 508 -21.26 -0.07 6.22
CA ASP A 508 -22.55 0.62 6.14
C ASP A 508 -22.47 1.98 5.40
N PHE A 509 -21.32 2.25 4.79
CA PHE A 509 -21.05 3.41 3.95
C PHE A 509 -20.29 3.00 2.69
N PRO A 510 -20.39 3.76 1.58
CA PRO A 510 -19.53 3.57 0.43
C PRO A 510 -18.09 3.91 0.80
N VAL A 511 -17.17 2.96 0.67
CA VAL A 511 -15.75 3.20 0.98
C VAL A 511 -15.16 4.14 -0.09
N PRO A 512 -14.42 5.17 0.32
CA PRO A 512 -13.85 6.10 -0.64
C PRO A 512 -12.71 5.48 -1.44
N TYR A 513 -12.15 6.22 -2.41
CA TYR A 513 -10.83 5.87 -2.95
C TYR A 513 -9.78 6.06 -1.85
N VAL A 514 -9.45 4.98 -1.14
CA VAL A 514 -8.56 5.01 0.03
C VAL A 514 -7.15 5.40 -0.41
N SER A 515 -6.63 6.53 0.06
CA SER A 515 -5.21 6.88 -0.09
C SER A 515 -4.36 6.29 1.03
N SER A 516 -4.92 6.21 2.24
CA SER A 516 -4.27 5.62 3.41
C SER A 516 -5.31 5.39 4.52
N PHE A 517 -4.99 4.54 5.49
CA PHE A 517 -5.84 4.34 6.66
C PHE A 517 -5.04 3.80 7.83
N HIS A 518 -5.56 4.00 9.04
CA HIS A 518 -4.99 3.47 10.27
C HIS A 518 -6.10 2.97 11.21
N VAL A 519 -5.83 1.91 11.97
CA VAL A 519 -6.75 1.32 12.94
C VAL A 519 -6.09 1.32 14.32
N ASN A 520 -6.70 1.99 15.30
CA ASN A 520 -6.15 2.05 16.66
C ASN A 520 -6.56 0.84 17.53
N GLN A 521 -6.07 0.78 18.77
CA GLN A 521 -6.37 -0.26 19.76
C GLN A 521 -7.85 -0.38 20.14
N HIS A 522 -8.64 0.67 19.91
CA HIS A 522 -10.08 0.70 20.18
C HIS A 522 -10.90 0.24 18.97
N GLY A 523 -10.24 -0.13 17.87
CA GLY A 523 -10.85 -0.46 16.59
C GLY A 523 -11.41 0.78 15.88
N GLU A 524 -11.02 1.97 16.27
CA GLU A 524 -11.40 3.19 15.55
C GLU A 524 -10.47 3.36 14.36
N CYS A 525 -11.05 3.77 13.24
CA CYS A 525 -10.36 3.87 11.98
C CYS A 525 -10.43 5.30 11.46
N LEU A 526 -9.29 5.80 10.98
CA LEU A 526 -9.25 6.99 10.16
C LEU A 526 -8.86 6.59 8.74
N ILE A 527 -9.75 6.86 7.79
CA ILE A 527 -9.59 6.53 6.38
C ILE A 527 -9.43 7.84 5.61
N LEU A 528 -8.37 7.92 4.81
CA LEU A 528 -8.04 9.07 3.99
C LEU A 528 -8.40 8.83 2.53
N SER A 529 -8.75 9.92 1.83
CA SER A 529 -9.02 9.93 0.40
C SER A 529 -8.39 11.15 -0.24
N THR A 530 -7.77 10.98 -1.40
CA THR A 530 -7.27 12.10 -2.21
C THR A 530 -8.25 12.53 -3.30
N ARG A 531 -9.20 11.67 -3.68
CA ARG A 531 -10.10 11.91 -4.83
C ARG A 531 -11.43 12.56 -4.46
N GLU A 532 -11.91 12.33 -3.24
CA GLU A 532 -13.23 12.80 -2.81
C GLU A 532 -13.17 14.22 -2.22
N THR A 533 -14.31 14.89 -2.12
CA THR A 533 -14.40 16.21 -1.45
C THR A 533 -14.18 16.07 0.06
N SER A 534 -14.74 15.02 0.65
CA SER A 534 -14.38 14.57 1.98
C SER A 534 -13.07 13.80 1.90
N LYS A 535 -11.99 14.35 2.46
CA LYS A 535 -10.68 13.69 2.47
C LYS A 535 -10.47 12.79 3.70
N VAL A 536 -11.34 12.91 4.71
CA VAL A 536 -11.19 12.27 6.02
C VAL A 536 -12.49 11.59 6.43
N HIS A 537 -12.43 10.28 6.69
CA HIS A 537 -13.58 9.48 7.09
C HIS A 537 -13.26 8.72 8.38
N PHE A 538 -14.01 8.99 9.44
CA PHE A 538 -13.92 8.22 10.67
C PHE A 538 -14.87 7.02 10.60
N ALA A 539 -14.36 5.85 10.97
CA ALA A 539 -15.14 4.63 11.09
C ALA A 539 -14.75 3.87 12.37
N LYS A 540 -15.52 2.82 12.69
CA LYS A 540 -15.21 1.91 13.79
C LYS A 540 -15.39 0.47 13.34
N LEU A 541 -14.37 -0.34 13.58
CA LEU A 541 -14.37 -1.77 13.38
C LEU A 541 -15.25 -2.45 14.45
N THR A 542 -16.18 -3.25 13.97
CA THR A 542 -17.18 -4.00 14.73
C THR A 542 -17.33 -5.38 14.10
N SER A 543 -18.23 -6.19 14.65
CA SER A 543 -18.62 -7.50 14.16
C SER A 543 -20.04 -7.47 13.56
N THR A 544 -20.35 -8.47 12.74
CA THR A 544 -21.68 -8.69 12.15
C THR A 544 -21.88 -10.18 11.85
N ASN A 545 -23.13 -10.63 11.91
CA ASN A 545 -23.53 -12.01 11.63
C ASN A 545 -23.59 -12.37 10.14
N ARG A 546 -23.54 -11.36 9.27
CA ARG A 546 -23.66 -11.54 7.82
C ARG A 546 -22.67 -10.67 7.07
N LEU A 547 -22.17 -11.20 5.97
CA LEU A 547 -21.39 -10.44 5.02
C LEU A 547 -22.32 -9.53 4.21
N GLU A 548 -22.37 -8.25 4.57
CA GLU A 548 -23.32 -7.28 4.00
C GLU A 548 -22.99 -6.97 2.54
N ARG A 549 -23.99 -6.76 1.69
CA ARG A 549 -23.79 -6.45 0.25
C ARG A 549 -22.84 -5.28 0.07
N HIS A 550 -21.99 -5.37 -0.95
CA HIS A 550 -21.08 -4.29 -1.30
C HIS A 550 -21.85 -3.02 -1.67
N ILE A 551 -21.49 -1.91 -1.02
CA ILE A 551 -22.05 -0.58 -1.30
C ILE A 551 -21.12 0.11 -2.29
N LYS A 552 -21.55 0.19 -3.55
CA LYS A 552 -20.77 0.88 -4.60
C LYS A 552 -20.62 2.36 -4.27
N SER A 553 -19.40 2.88 -4.34
CA SER A 553 -19.17 4.32 -4.28
C SER A 553 -19.66 4.99 -5.57
N GLY A 554 -20.49 6.03 -5.44
CA GLY A 554 -20.86 6.90 -6.56
C GLY A 554 -19.77 7.91 -6.92
N CYS A 555 -18.70 7.99 -6.13
CA CYS A 555 -17.67 9.03 -6.16
C CYS A 555 -16.50 8.72 -7.11
N GLY A 556 -16.81 8.10 -8.26
CA GLY A 556 -15.87 7.91 -9.38
C GLY A 556 -15.80 9.10 -10.34
N LYS A 557 -16.64 10.13 -10.16
CA LYS A 557 -16.57 11.35 -10.98
C LYS A 557 -15.51 12.28 -10.41
N ARG A 558 -14.42 12.53 -11.16
CA ARG A 558 -13.52 13.67 -10.90
C ARG A 558 -14.38 14.93 -10.74
N VAL A 559 -14.24 15.63 -9.62
CA VAL A 559 -14.67 17.04 -9.52
C VAL A 559 -13.87 17.78 -10.60
N GLY A 560 -14.57 18.38 -11.57
CA GLY A 560 -13.96 19.07 -12.73
C GLY A 560 -14.33 18.51 -14.12
N ALA A 561 -14.75 17.24 -14.23
CA ALA A 561 -15.23 16.71 -15.51
C ALA A 561 -16.75 16.96 -15.66
N LYS A 562 -17.13 18.07 -16.32
CA LYS A 562 -18.50 18.21 -16.84
C LYS A 562 -18.75 17.11 -17.86
N THR A 563 -19.44 16.05 -17.45
CA THR A 563 -20.03 15.12 -18.41
C THR A 563 -21.15 15.88 -19.11
N LEU A 564 -20.97 16.26 -20.37
CA LEU A 564 -21.96 16.93 -21.22
C LEU A 564 -23.24 16.09 -21.49
N LEU A 565 -23.44 14.99 -20.77
CA LEU A 565 -24.53 14.04 -20.99
C LEU A 565 -25.45 13.82 -19.78
N SER A 566 -25.40 14.69 -18.76
CA SER A 566 -26.49 14.78 -17.76
C SER A 566 -27.25 16.11 -17.86
N SER A 567 -27.68 16.47 -19.06
CA SER A 567 -28.89 17.29 -19.17
C SER A 567 -30.07 16.34 -18.93
N SER A 568 -30.75 16.56 -17.80
CA SER A 568 -32.07 16.01 -17.57
C SER A 568 -32.92 16.24 -18.84
N ARG A 569 -33.43 15.16 -19.44
CA ARG A 569 -34.59 15.24 -20.33
C ARG A 569 -35.75 15.83 -19.52
N ARG A 570 -35.80 17.15 -19.41
CA ARG A 570 -37.04 17.87 -19.16
C ARG A 570 -37.89 17.64 -20.41
N ARG A 571 -38.83 16.69 -20.32
CA ARG A 571 -40.01 16.69 -21.18
C ARG A 571 -40.70 18.04 -20.98
N GLN A 572 -40.43 18.99 -21.87
CA GLN A 572 -41.31 20.13 -22.10
C GLN A 572 -42.12 19.82 -23.35
N THR A 573 -43.31 19.28 -23.12
CA THR A 573 -44.43 19.33 -24.04
C THR A 573 -44.93 20.76 -24.13
N TYR A 574 -44.78 21.46 -25.26
CA TYR A 574 -45.67 22.55 -25.73
C TYR A 574 -45.44 22.67 -27.25
N LYS A 575 -46.38 22.15 -28.06
CA LYS A 575 -47.46 22.87 -28.78
C LYS A 575 -46.98 23.81 -29.88
N ASN A 576 -47.23 23.36 -31.11
CA ASN A 576 -47.55 24.06 -32.38
C ASN A 576 -47.40 25.58 -32.44
N GLY A 577 -46.87 26.05 -33.58
CA GLY A 577 -47.33 27.33 -34.15
C GLY A 577 -46.40 27.97 -35.18
N ILE A 578 -46.73 27.74 -36.45
CA ILE A 578 -46.40 28.49 -37.69
C ILE A 578 -45.02 28.26 -38.28
#